data_AF-A0AAJ2CB16-F1
#
_entry.id   AF-A0AAJ2CB16-F1
#
_cell.length_a   1.000
_cell.length_b   1.000
_cell.length_c   1.000
_cell.angle_alpha   90.00
_cell.angle_beta   90.00
_cell.angle_gamma   90.00
#
_symmetry.space_group_name_H-M   'P 1'
#
loop_
_entity.id
_entity.type
_entity.pdbx_description
1 polymer ?
#
loop_
_entity_poly.entity_id
_entity_poly.type
_entity_poly.pdbx_seq_one_letter_code
_entity_poly.pdbx_strand_id
1 'polypeptide(L)'
;MRDGPPTPAALIGDIAAARATTVADYMAAANGHYYATRDPLGAAGDFTTAPEISQMFGEMIGVWIADLWSRAGKPAFHYVELGPGRGTLAADALRAMARFGCAPLAVHFVETSPTLRNAQLARVPGALHHDVIDDVLDDGAAIIVANEFFDALPIHQYVRTRDGWRERMVERQGGRLTAVAGDVAADDIVPAALRAAPIGSIVETAPAAAAIMQSCAFRLARRGGAMLAIDYGYVGPAVGDTLQAVKAHRFADPFTDPGEIDLTAHVDFKALAEAAQSAGATVSAVATQGDWLQRLGIDARLQSLATAAPTRAAELQGQRDRLVAADAMGDLFKVMAVTAPGWPTPAGFTGDAA
;
A
#
# COMPACT_ATOMS: atom_id res chain seq x y z
N MET A 1 -26.47 10.96 -10.49
CA MET A 1 -25.21 10.27 -10.18
C MET A 1 -24.43 10.17 -11.48
N ARG A 2 -23.13 10.48 -11.48
CA ARG A 2 -22.30 10.33 -12.69
C ARG A 2 -21.87 8.86 -12.78
N ASP A 3 -21.93 8.27 -13.96
CA ASP A 3 -21.42 6.93 -14.24
C ASP A 3 -19.90 7.01 -14.45
N GLY A 4 -19.13 6.72 -13.39
CA GLY A 4 -17.66 6.66 -13.43
C GLY A 4 -16.92 7.87 -12.83
N PRO A 5 -15.59 7.76 -12.60
CA PRO A 5 -14.78 8.83 -12.04
C PRO A 5 -14.75 10.06 -12.97
N PRO A 6 -14.70 11.29 -12.42
CA PRO A 6 -14.70 12.50 -13.23
C PRO A 6 -13.49 12.52 -14.18
N THR A 7 -13.66 13.05 -15.39
CA THR A 7 -12.53 13.31 -16.28
C THR A 7 -11.62 14.39 -15.71
N PRO A 8 -10.34 14.50 -16.12
CA PRO A 8 -9.45 15.58 -15.71
C PRO A 8 -10.08 16.96 -15.88
N ALA A 9 -10.75 17.20 -17.01
CA ALA A 9 -11.46 18.45 -17.29
C ALA A 9 -12.66 18.67 -16.36
N ALA A 10 -13.41 17.62 -16.02
CA ALA A 10 -14.52 17.71 -15.07
C ALA A 10 -14.02 17.91 -13.63
N LEU A 11 -12.94 17.25 -13.22
CA LEU A 11 -12.30 17.42 -11.91
C LEU A 11 -11.78 18.86 -11.75
N ILE A 12 -11.08 19.38 -12.76
CA ILE A 12 -10.65 20.79 -12.79
C ILE A 12 -11.87 21.72 -12.75
N GLY A 13 -12.95 21.39 -13.45
CA GLY A 13 -14.19 22.16 -13.48
C GLY A 13 -14.92 22.18 -12.13
N ASP A 14 -15.02 21.03 -11.46
CA ASP A 14 -15.66 20.88 -10.16
C ASP A 14 -14.87 21.60 -9.06
N ILE A 15 -13.53 21.49 -9.07
CA ILE A 15 -12.65 22.26 -8.16
C ILE A 15 -12.80 23.77 -8.42
N ALA A 16 -12.89 24.18 -9.69
CA ALA A 16 -13.11 25.59 -10.03
C ALA A 16 -14.49 26.12 -9.59
N ALA A 17 -15.50 25.26 -9.47
CA ALA A 17 -16.85 25.63 -9.04
C ALA A 17 -17.02 25.63 -7.51
N ALA A 18 -16.25 24.82 -6.78
CA ALA A 18 -16.38 24.60 -5.33
C ALA A 18 -15.62 25.59 -4.42
N ARG A 19 -14.95 26.61 -4.99
CA ARG A 19 -13.96 27.51 -4.34
C ARG A 19 -12.66 26.82 -3.91
N ALA A 20 -12.72 25.70 -3.17
CA ALA A 20 -11.57 24.89 -2.76
C ALA A 20 -11.99 23.43 -2.43
N THR A 21 -11.07 22.46 -2.57
CA THR A 21 -11.29 21.06 -2.14
C THR A 21 -10.15 20.58 -1.24
N THR A 22 -10.34 19.55 -0.43
CA THR A 22 -9.23 19.02 0.39
C THR A 22 -8.19 18.34 -0.50
N VAL A 23 -6.95 18.22 -0.03
CA VAL A 23 -5.94 17.38 -0.71
C VAL A 23 -6.41 15.93 -0.84
N ALA A 24 -7.15 15.43 0.15
CA ALA A 24 -7.71 14.07 0.13
C ALA A 24 -8.72 13.89 -1.00
N ASP A 25 -9.71 14.77 -1.11
CA ASP A 25 -10.73 14.71 -2.17
C ASP A 25 -10.10 14.86 -3.57
N TYR A 26 -9.11 15.74 -3.69
CA TYR A 26 -8.33 15.90 -4.92
C TYR A 26 -7.62 14.60 -5.31
N MET A 27 -6.87 14.02 -4.38
CA MET A 27 -6.13 12.77 -4.59
C MET A 27 -7.06 11.61 -4.93
N ALA A 28 -8.18 11.48 -4.21
CA ALA A 28 -9.19 10.45 -4.46
C ALA A 28 -9.74 10.52 -5.89
N ALA A 29 -10.11 11.72 -6.34
CA ALA A 29 -10.69 11.90 -7.66
C ALA A 29 -9.65 11.72 -8.78
N ALA A 30 -8.42 12.21 -8.59
CA ALA A 30 -7.33 12.05 -9.55
C ALA A 30 -6.94 10.57 -9.68
N ASN A 31 -6.62 9.89 -8.59
CA ASN A 31 -6.26 8.46 -8.63
C ASN A 31 -7.42 7.60 -9.15
N GLY A 32 -8.66 7.92 -8.74
CA GLY A 32 -9.84 7.24 -9.27
C GLY A 32 -9.94 7.29 -10.79
N HIS A 33 -9.59 8.42 -11.42
CA HIS A 33 -9.52 8.51 -12.88
C HIS A 33 -8.33 7.74 -13.46
N TYR A 34 -7.15 7.91 -12.85
CA TYR A 34 -5.89 7.33 -13.32
C TYR A 34 -5.98 5.79 -13.40
N TYR A 35 -6.38 5.14 -12.30
CA TYR A 35 -6.48 3.68 -12.22
C TYR A 35 -7.67 3.09 -13.02
N ALA A 36 -8.70 3.88 -13.30
CA ALA A 36 -9.84 3.44 -14.11
C ALA A 36 -9.56 3.43 -15.61
N THR A 37 -8.60 4.22 -16.09
CA THR A 37 -8.41 4.48 -17.52
C THR A 37 -7.14 3.87 -18.11
N ARG A 38 -6.25 3.29 -17.29
CA ARG A 38 -4.91 2.82 -17.71
C ARG A 38 -4.48 1.53 -17.02
N ASP A 39 -3.47 0.88 -17.60
CA ASP A 39 -2.62 -0.10 -16.90
C ASP A 39 -1.31 0.64 -16.50
N PRO A 40 -1.16 1.07 -15.24
CA PRO A 40 -0.04 1.93 -14.84
C PRO A 40 1.26 1.17 -14.51
N LEU A 41 1.27 -0.16 -14.62
CA LEU A 41 2.29 -1.01 -14.02
C LEU A 41 3.31 -1.58 -15.03
N GLY A 42 4.58 -1.63 -14.62
CA GLY A 42 5.67 -2.31 -15.33
C GLY A 42 6.60 -1.36 -16.11
N ALA A 43 7.51 -1.92 -16.92
CA ALA A 43 8.53 -1.15 -17.65
C ALA A 43 7.97 -0.17 -18.71
N ALA A 44 6.69 -0.33 -19.07
CA ALA A 44 5.96 0.59 -19.95
C ALA A 44 4.95 1.46 -19.19
N GLY A 45 4.78 1.24 -17.88
CA GLY A 45 3.94 2.02 -16.98
C GLY A 45 4.73 3.11 -16.23
N ASP A 46 4.07 3.84 -15.33
CA ASP A 46 4.70 4.92 -14.57
C ASP A 46 5.56 4.40 -13.41
N PHE A 47 5.28 3.18 -12.90
CA PHE A 47 6.00 2.54 -11.78
C PHE A 47 6.45 1.11 -12.07
N THR A 48 7.56 0.73 -11.45
CA THR A 48 7.99 -0.67 -11.32
C THR A 48 7.87 -1.07 -9.85
N THR A 49 6.78 -1.76 -9.51
CA THR A 49 6.49 -2.26 -8.16
C THR A 49 7.37 -3.47 -7.81
N ALA A 50 7.49 -3.80 -6.52
CA ALA A 50 8.33 -4.92 -6.06
C ALA A 50 8.01 -6.26 -6.75
N PRO A 51 6.73 -6.64 -6.95
CA PRO A 51 6.38 -7.87 -7.67
C PRO A 51 6.81 -7.87 -9.15
N GLU A 52 6.86 -6.72 -9.81
CA GLU A 52 7.27 -6.61 -11.21
C GLU A 52 8.81 -6.57 -11.37
N ILE A 53 9.55 -6.28 -10.28
CA ILE A 53 11.03 -6.34 -10.27
C ILE A 53 11.51 -7.79 -10.23
N SER A 54 10.94 -8.63 -9.37
CA SER A 54 11.40 -10.01 -9.21
C SER A 54 10.36 -10.97 -8.66
N GLN A 55 10.32 -12.17 -9.23
CA GLN A 55 9.57 -13.29 -8.67
C GLN A 55 9.99 -13.64 -7.23
N MET A 56 11.21 -13.28 -6.81
CA MET A 56 11.70 -13.55 -5.47
C MET A 56 10.84 -12.86 -4.41
N PHE A 57 10.30 -11.67 -4.71
CA PHE A 57 9.45 -10.92 -3.79
C PHE A 57 8.17 -11.69 -3.46
N GLY A 58 7.41 -12.09 -4.49
CA GLY A 58 6.18 -12.87 -4.30
C GLY A 58 6.45 -14.26 -3.72
N GLU A 59 7.57 -14.89 -4.06
CA GLU A 59 7.97 -16.16 -3.46
C GLU A 59 8.27 -16.04 -1.96
N MET A 60 8.93 -14.97 -1.51
CA MET A 60 9.19 -14.74 -0.08
C MET A 60 7.89 -14.49 0.69
N ILE A 61 6.95 -13.75 0.12
CA ILE A 61 5.62 -13.57 0.72
C ILE A 61 4.89 -14.91 0.79
N GLY A 62 4.88 -15.72 -0.28
CA GLY A 62 4.27 -17.05 -0.26
C GLY A 62 4.91 -18.01 0.76
N VAL A 63 6.22 -17.94 0.96
CA VAL A 63 6.94 -18.69 2.01
C VAL A 63 6.53 -18.21 3.41
N TRP A 64 6.46 -16.90 3.63
CA TRP A 64 6.00 -16.31 4.88
C TRP A 64 4.57 -16.76 5.23
N ILE A 65 3.68 -16.77 4.23
CA ILE A 65 2.30 -17.26 4.37
C ILE A 65 2.29 -18.74 4.77
N ALA A 66 3.04 -19.58 4.05
CA ALA A 66 3.07 -21.02 4.29
C ALA A 66 3.64 -21.38 5.68
N ASP A 67 4.68 -20.67 6.12
CA ASP A 67 5.25 -20.81 7.47
C ASP A 67 4.21 -20.47 8.55
N LEU A 68 3.61 -19.28 8.46
CA LEU A 68 2.63 -18.81 9.43
C LEU A 68 1.41 -19.73 9.50
N TRP A 69 0.87 -20.12 8.33
CA TRP A 69 -0.22 -21.08 8.21
C TRP A 69 0.12 -22.43 8.85
N SER A 70 1.32 -22.96 8.61
CA SER A 70 1.76 -24.23 9.18
C SER A 70 1.85 -24.16 10.70
N ARG A 71 2.45 -23.08 11.24
CA ARG A 71 2.56 -22.87 12.70
C ARG A 71 1.22 -22.56 13.37
N ALA A 72 0.25 -22.03 12.63
CA ALA A 72 -1.12 -21.82 13.08
C ALA A 72 -1.96 -23.11 13.12
N GLY A 73 -1.37 -24.28 12.81
CA GLY A 73 -2.08 -25.55 12.80
C GLY A 73 -2.82 -25.85 11.49
N LYS A 74 -2.42 -25.21 10.39
CA LYS A 74 -2.95 -25.43 9.03
C LYS A 74 -4.47 -25.19 8.90
N PRO A 75 -5.01 -24.07 9.41
CA PRO A 75 -6.44 -23.79 9.27
C PRO A 75 -6.83 -23.61 7.80
N ALA A 76 -8.09 -23.87 7.48
CA ALA A 76 -8.66 -23.40 6.21
C ALA A 76 -8.70 -21.87 6.23
N PHE A 77 -8.36 -21.23 5.11
CA PHE A 77 -8.25 -19.77 5.03
C PHE A 77 -8.53 -19.24 3.62
N HIS A 78 -8.83 -17.96 3.52
CA HIS A 78 -8.94 -17.21 2.27
C HIS A 78 -7.66 -16.40 2.03
N TYR A 79 -7.15 -16.39 0.80
CA TYR A 79 -6.14 -15.42 0.39
C TYR A 79 -6.84 -14.15 -0.08
N VAL A 80 -6.49 -13.00 0.48
CA VAL A 80 -7.07 -11.71 0.11
C VAL A 80 -5.94 -10.76 -0.27
N GLU A 81 -6.03 -10.10 -1.41
CA GLU A 81 -5.06 -9.07 -1.82
C GLU A 81 -5.77 -7.74 -2.10
N LEU A 82 -5.30 -6.69 -1.44
CA LEU A 82 -5.77 -5.32 -1.65
C LEU A 82 -4.95 -4.69 -2.75
N GLY A 83 -5.59 -4.22 -3.83
CA GLY A 83 -4.91 -3.64 -4.99
C GLY A 83 -3.89 -4.60 -5.62
N PRO A 84 -4.31 -5.73 -6.21
CA PRO A 84 -3.37 -6.75 -6.70
C PRO A 84 -2.57 -6.33 -7.94
N GLY A 85 -2.83 -5.14 -8.50
CA GLY A 85 -2.23 -4.68 -9.74
C GLY A 85 -2.51 -5.67 -10.88
N ARG A 86 -1.46 -6.32 -11.40
CA ARG A 86 -1.62 -7.34 -12.46
C ARG A 86 -1.82 -8.76 -11.93
N GLY A 87 -1.93 -8.95 -10.61
CA GLY A 87 -2.01 -10.25 -9.94
C GLY A 87 -0.68 -11.03 -9.94
N THR A 88 0.44 -10.35 -10.23
CA THR A 88 1.79 -10.96 -10.29
C THR A 88 2.22 -11.48 -8.92
N LEU A 89 2.03 -10.67 -7.88
CA LEU A 89 2.32 -11.03 -6.49
C LEU A 89 1.54 -12.29 -6.08
N ALA A 90 0.21 -12.26 -6.21
CA ALA A 90 -0.65 -13.41 -5.94
C ALA A 90 -0.16 -14.69 -6.65
N ALA A 91 0.14 -14.61 -7.95
CA ALA A 91 0.56 -15.78 -8.72
C ALA A 91 1.85 -16.41 -8.19
N ASP A 92 2.85 -15.59 -7.86
CA ASP A 92 4.11 -16.05 -7.31
C ASP A 92 3.96 -16.59 -5.88
N ALA A 93 3.19 -15.90 -5.04
CA ALA A 93 2.91 -16.31 -3.67
C ALA A 93 2.16 -17.65 -3.64
N LEU A 94 1.07 -17.80 -4.39
CA LEU A 94 0.29 -19.03 -4.49
C LEU A 94 1.12 -20.20 -5.02
N ARG A 95 1.98 -19.95 -6.02
CA ARG A 95 2.91 -20.97 -6.55
C ARG A 95 3.93 -21.41 -5.50
N ALA A 96 4.45 -20.49 -4.69
CA ALA A 96 5.37 -20.83 -3.61
C ALA A 96 4.67 -21.59 -2.47
N MET A 97 3.49 -21.14 -2.05
CA MET A 97 2.65 -21.78 -1.02
C MET A 97 2.31 -23.24 -1.37
N ALA A 98 1.97 -23.51 -2.62
CA ALA A 98 1.62 -24.84 -3.10
C ALA A 98 2.72 -25.89 -2.86
N ARG A 99 4.00 -25.48 -2.83
CA ARG A 99 5.13 -26.38 -2.56
C ARG A 99 5.13 -26.94 -1.13
N PHE A 100 4.40 -26.30 -0.21
CA PHE A 100 4.26 -26.69 1.19
C PHE A 100 2.88 -27.31 1.48
N GLY A 101 2.06 -27.55 0.44
CA GLY A 101 0.67 -27.97 0.60
C GLY A 101 -0.22 -26.89 1.21
N CYS A 102 0.22 -25.63 1.22
CA CYS A 102 -0.57 -24.49 1.66
C CYS A 102 -1.40 -24.00 0.47
N ALA A 103 -2.73 -24.12 0.56
CA ALA A 103 -3.65 -23.68 -0.47
C ALA A 103 -4.87 -22.99 0.19
N PRO A 104 -5.26 -21.80 -0.30
CA PRO A 104 -6.44 -21.13 0.20
C PRO A 104 -7.72 -21.81 -0.30
N LEU A 105 -8.84 -21.61 0.41
CA LEU A 105 -10.18 -22.00 -0.04
C LEU A 105 -10.59 -21.22 -1.29
N ALA A 106 -10.28 -19.93 -1.31
CA ALA A 106 -10.52 -19.04 -2.44
C ALA A 106 -9.51 -17.88 -2.41
N VAL A 107 -9.32 -17.28 -3.59
CA VAL A 107 -8.51 -16.07 -3.80
C VAL A 107 -9.47 -14.91 -4.01
N HIS A 108 -9.32 -13.86 -3.22
CA HIS A 108 -10.13 -12.65 -3.26
C HIS A 108 -9.25 -11.45 -3.58
N PHE A 109 -9.63 -10.68 -4.59
CA PHE A 109 -8.96 -9.44 -4.98
C PHE A 109 -9.88 -8.25 -4.73
N VAL A 110 -9.40 -7.27 -3.97
CA VAL A 110 -10.08 -5.99 -3.79
C VAL A 110 -9.50 -5.02 -4.81
N GLU A 111 -10.23 -4.83 -5.91
CA GLU A 111 -9.78 -4.14 -7.12
C GLU A 111 -10.98 -3.47 -7.76
N THR A 112 -10.94 -2.17 -8.04
CA THR A 112 -12.07 -1.47 -8.67
C THR A 112 -11.94 -1.34 -10.19
N SER A 113 -10.72 -1.46 -10.74
CA SER A 113 -10.43 -1.28 -12.16
C SER A 113 -10.84 -2.50 -13.01
N PRO A 114 -11.84 -2.37 -13.91
CA PRO A 114 -12.27 -3.49 -14.76
C PRO A 114 -11.16 -4.02 -15.67
N THR A 115 -10.25 -3.14 -16.10
CA THR A 115 -9.10 -3.49 -16.93
C THR A 115 -8.15 -4.41 -16.18
N LEU A 116 -7.82 -4.08 -14.91
CA LEU A 116 -6.94 -4.90 -14.08
C LEU A 116 -7.60 -6.23 -13.70
N ARG A 117 -8.90 -6.24 -13.38
CA ARG A 117 -9.65 -7.49 -13.10
C ARG A 117 -9.50 -8.53 -14.21
N ASN A 118 -9.55 -8.09 -15.47
CA ASN A 118 -9.36 -8.99 -16.62
C ASN A 118 -7.94 -9.56 -16.70
N ALA A 119 -6.92 -8.72 -16.48
CA ALA A 119 -5.51 -9.17 -16.44
C ALA A 119 -5.24 -10.12 -15.27
N GLN A 120 -5.84 -9.84 -14.11
CA GLN A 120 -5.78 -10.66 -12.90
C GLN A 120 -6.40 -12.04 -13.13
N LEU A 121 -7.57 -12.14 -13.76
CA LEU A 121 -8.21 -13.43 -14.09
C LEU A 121 -7.39 -14.29 -15.06
N ALA A 122 -6.69 -13.67 -16.01
CA ALA A 122 -5.81 -14.40 -16.91
C ALA A 122 -4.61 -15.04 -16.17
N ARG A 123 -4.17 -14.41 -15.07
CA ARG A 123 -3.00 -14.83 -14.30
C ARG A 123 -3.34 -15.72 -13.10
N VAL A 124 -4.45 -15.45 -12.43
CA VAL A 124 -4.99 -16.24 -11.32
C VAL A 124 -6.43 -16.63 -11.63
N PRO A 125 -6.63 -17.70 -12.43
CA PRO A 125 -7.96 -18.17 -12.80
C PRO A 125 -8.79 -18.53 -11.56
N GLY A 126 -10.03 -18.04 -11.52
CA GLY A 126 -10.96 -18.29 -10.40
C GLY A 126 -10.86 -17.29 -9.25
N ALA A 127 -10.02 -16.26 -9.35
CA ALA A 127 -10.02 -15.15 -8.38
C ALA A 127 -11.38 -14.42 -8.37
N LEU A 128 -11.88 -14.13 -7.17
CA LEU A 128 -13.12 -13.39 -6.93
C LEU A 128 -12.78 -11.92 -6.70
N HIS A 129 -13.43 -11.02 -7.43
CA HIS A 129 -13.17 -9.58 -7.33
C HIS A 129 -14.22 -8.87 -6.49
N HIS A 130 -13.77 -7.89 -5.71
CA HIS A 130 -14.57 -7.10 -4.77
C HIS A 130 -14.22 -5.62 -4.95
N ASP A 131 -15.18 -4.73 -4.74
CA ASP A 131 -14.92 -3.28 -4.82
C ASP A 131 -14.27 -2.79 -3.52
N VAL A 132 -14.71 -3.34 -2.38
CA VAL A 132 -14.17 -3.02 -1.05
C VAL A 132 -13.90 -4.29 -0.24
N ILE A 133 -13.05 -4.18 0.78
CA ILE A 133 -12.71 -5.32 1.66
C ILE A 133 -13.93 -5.88 2.39
N ASP A 134 -14.93 -5.05 2.69
CA ASP A 134 -16.12 -5.46 3.43
C ASP A 134 -17.05 -6.38 2.59
N ASP A 135 -16.87 -6.44 1.27
CA ASP A 135 -17.62 -7.37 0.39
C ASP A 135 -17.06 -8.80 0.44
N VAL A 136 -15.82 -8.97 0.91
CA VAL A 136 -15.17 -10.28 1.00
C VAL A 136 -15.88 -11.12 2.07
N LEU A 137 -16.39 -12.30 1.67
CA LEU A 137 -17.10 -13.24 2.57
C LEU A 137 -16.38 -13.42 3.90
N ASP A 138 -17.06 -13.14 5.02
CA ASP A 138 -16.54 -13.22 6.41
C ASP A 138 -16.88 -14.58 7.07
N ASP A 139 -16.50 -15.68 6.42
CA ASP A 139 -16.84 -17.06 6.80
C ASP A 139 -15.66 -17.90 7.33
N GLY A 140 -14.46 -17.34 7.38
CA GLY A 140 -13.26 -18.05 7.86
C GLY A 140 -12.04 -17.17 8.03
N ALA A 141 -10.93 -17.80 8.44
CA ALA A 141 -9.65 -17.11 8.58
C ALA A 141 -9.20 -16.52 7.24
N ALA A 142 -8.47 -15.40 7.28
CA ALA A 142 -7.93 -14.77 6.08
C ALA A 142 -6.44 -14.49 6.21
N ILE A 143 -5.72 -14.60 5.10
CA ILE A 143 -4.37 -14.08 4.98
C ILE A 143 -4.43 -12.95 3.95
N ILE A 144 -4.32 -11.72 4.46
CA ILE A 144 -4.50 -10.48 3.70
C ILE A 144 -3.12 -9.94 3.31
N VAL A 145 -2.93 -9.55 2.05
CA VAL A 145 -1.71 -8.90 1.56
C VAL A 145 -2.08 -7.54 0.99
N ALA A 146 -1.35 -6.51 1.41
CA ALA A 146 -1.48 -5.15 0.88
C ALA A 146 -0.06 -4.64 0.58
N ASN A 147 0.32 -4.67 -0.70
CA ASN A 147 1.60 -4.19 -1.19
C ASN A 147 1.37 -2.95 -2.05
N GLU A 148 1.95 -1.80 -1.68
CA GLU A 148 1.79 -0.55 -2.43
C GLU A 148 0.29 -0.25 -2.65
N PHE A 149 -0.45 -0.32 -1.55
CA PHE A 149 -1.90 -0.11 -1.54
C PHE A 149 -2.29 1.12 -0.73
N PHE A 150 -1.62 1.33 0.41
CA PHE A 150 -1.99 2.38 1.35
C PHE A 150 -1.44 3.74 0.91
N ASP A 151 -0.34 3.76 0.17
CA ASP A 151 0.25 4.95 -0.44
C ASP A 151 -0.65 5.66 -1.46
N ALA A 152 -1.44 4.89 -2.20
CA ALA A 152 -2.37 5.39 -3.20
C ALA A 152 -3.69 5.92 -2.59
N LEU A 153 -3.87 5.77 -1.27
CA LEU A 153 -5.08 6.21 -0.59
C LEU A 153 -5.06 7.71 -0.25
N PRO A 154 -6.22 8.36 -0.26
CA PRO A 154 -6.32 9.80 0.01
C PRO A 154 -5.73 10.23 1.36
N ILE A 155 -4.86 11.23 1.33
CA ILE A 155 -4.30 11.88 2.52
C ILE A 155 -4.85 13.29 2.72
N HIS A 156 -5.12 13.64 3.98
CA HIS A 156 -5.29 15.03 4.39
C HIS A 156 -3.93 15.63 4.71
N GLN A 157 -3.75 16.90 4.36
CA GLN A 157 -2.56 17.68 4.70
C GLN A 157 -2.97 18.84 5.60
N TYR A 158 -2.21 19.10 6.65
CA TYR A 158 -2.38 20.26 7.54
C TYR A 158 -1.09 21.07 7.54
N VAL A 159 -1.19 22.38 7.39
CA VAL A 159 -0.04 23.30 7.32
C VAL A 159 -0.02 24.24 8.52
N ARG A 160 1.15 24.41 9.14
CA ARG A 160 1.35 25.38 10.21
C ARG A 160 1.44 26.79 9.63
N THR A 161 0.50 27.65 10.00
CA THR A 161 0.51 29.08 9.66
C THR A 161 0.87 29.94 10.87
N ARG A 162 0.98 31.26 10.67
CA ARG A 162 1.13 32.22 11.78
C ARG A 162 -0.09 32.23 12.72
N ASP A 163 -1.26 31.84 12.21
CA ASP A 163 -2.56 31.93 12.87
C ASP A 163 -3.05 30.55 13.37
N GLY A 164 -2.16 29.55 13.50
CA GLY A 164 -2.50 28.18 13.88
C GLY A 164 -2.33 27.16 12.76
N TRP A 165 -2.74 25.92 13.01
CA TRP A 165 -2.80 24.89 11.97
C TRP A 165 -4.06 25.06 11.12
N ARG A 166 -3.90 24.88 9.81
CA ARG A 166 -5.00 24.92 8.82
C ARG A 166 -4.94 23.66 7.98
N GLU A 167 -6.09 23.15 7.56
CA GLU A 167 -6.12 22.13 6.52
C GLU A 167 -5.60 22.74 5.21
N ARG A 168 -4.81 21.98 4.46
CA ARG A 168 -4.30 22.38 3.15
C ARG A 168 -5.34 21.97 2.11
N MET A 169 -5.75 22.93 1.32
CA MET A 169 -6.79 22.82 0.30
C MET A 169 -6.17 22.96 -1.09
N VAL A 170 -6.85 22.47 -2.12
CA VAL A 170 -6.51 22.65 -3.53
C VAL A 170 -7.49 23.63 -4.15
N GLU A 171 -6.95 24.71 -4.71
CA GLU A 171 -7.71 25.78 -5.37
C GLU A 171 -7.20 26.05 -6.79
N ARG A 172 -8.05 26.63 -7.62
CA ARG A 172 -7.65 27.11 -8.95
C ARG A 172 -7.24 28.59 -8.91
N GLN A 173 -5.96 28.86 -9.11
CA GLN A 173 -5.41 30.22 -9.20
C GLN A 173 -4.73 30.44 -10.56
N GLY A 174 -5.10 31.51 -11.27
CA GLY A 174 -4.50 31.84 -12.57
C GLY A 174 -4.62 30.73 -13.62
N GLY A 175 -5.63 29.86 -13.51
CA GLY A 175 -5.84 28.73 -14.40
C GLY A 175 -5.14 27.43 -14.01
N ARG A 176 -4.32 27.43 -12.96
CA ARG A 176 -3.59 26.26 -12.43
C ARG A 176 -4.15 25.83 -11.09
N LEU A 177 -4.04 24.55 -10.76
CA LEU A 177 -4.31 24.07 -9.41
C LEU A 177 -3.10 24.38 -8.51
N THR A 178 -3.35 24.79 -7.28
CA THR A 178 -2.32 25.06 -6.28
C THR A 178 -2.85 24.70 -4.90
N ALA A 179 -1.94 24.29 -4.03
CA ALA A 179 -2.27 24.09 -2.63
C ALA A 179 -2.25 25.43 -1.86
N VAL A 180 -3.24 25.62 -0.99
CA VAL A 180 -3.40 26.81 -0.13
C VAL A 180 -3.78 26.40 1.28
N ALA A 181 -3.59 27.29 2.26
CA ALA A 181 -4.14 27.09 3.59
C ALA A 181 -5.64 27.41 3.59
N GLY A 182 -6.44 26.50 4.14
CA GLY A 182 -7.86 26.71 4.40
C GLY A 182 -8.12 27.70 5.54
N ASP A 183 -9.38 28.05 5.74
CA ASP A 183 -9.84 29.02 6.73
C ASP A 183 -10.23 28.38 8.08
N VAL A 184 -10.51 27.08 8.11
CA VAL A 184 -10.86 26.33 9.32
C VAL A 184 -9.62 26.02 10.17
N ALA A 185 -9.73 26.17 11.50
CA ALA A 185 -8.66 25.84 12.43
C ALA A 185 -8.56 24.33 12.61
N ALA A 186 -7.34 23.79 12.61
CA ALA A 186 -7.08 22.35 12.62
C ALA A 186 -6.12 21.92 13.75
N ASP A 187 -5.82 22.78 14.73
CA ASP A 187 -4.87 22.49 15.81
C ASP A 187 -5.27 21.23 16.62
N ASP A 188 -6.57 20.95 16.75
CA ASP A 188 -7.07 19.77 17.47
C ASP A 188 -6.88 18.45 16.72
N ILE A 189 -6.77 18.50 15.39
CA ILE A 189 -6.52 17.32 14.54
C ILE A 189 -5.04 16.94 14.59
N VAL A 190 -4.16 17.93 14.69
CA VAL A 190 -2.71 17.70 14.70
C VAL A 190 -2.28 17.06 16.02
N PRO A 191 -1.47 15.97 15.98
CA PRO A 191 -0.94 15.33 17.18
C PRO A 191 -0.27 16.33 18.11
N ALA A 192 -0.55 16.24 19.41
CA ALA A 192 -0.08 17.22 20.40
C ALA A 192 1.44 17.45 20.35
N ALA A 193 2.22 16.39 20.08
CA ALA A 193 3.67 16.45 19.94
C ALA A 193 4.17 17.31 18.75
N LEU A 194 3.34 17.51 17.72
CA LEU A 194 3.69 18.27 16.52
C LEU A 194 3.11 19.68 16.51
N ARG A 195 2.20 20.04 17.43
CA ARG A 195 1.48 21.34 17.39
C ARG A 195 2.40 22.55 17.43
N ALA A 196 3.56 22.42 18.06
CA ALA A 196 4.57 23.47 18.19
C ALA A 196 5.59 23.51 17.02
N ALA A 197 5.36 22.74 15.94
CA ALA A 197 6.26 22.74 14.79
C ALA A 197 6.35 24.15 14.14
N PRO A 198 7.46 24.47 13.45
CA PRO A 198 7.65 25.76 12.78
C PRO A 198 6.56 26.09 11.76
N ILE A 199 6.36 27.38 11.50
CA ILE A 199 5.51 27.85 10.38
C ILE A 199 6.01 27.23 9.08
N GLY A 200 5.08 26.73 8.25
CA GLY A 200 5.36 26.02 7.01
C GLY A 200 5.50 24.51 7.17
N SER A 201 5.56 23.98 8.39
CA SER A 201 5.51 22.52 8.61
C SER A 201 4.19 21.93 8.12
N ILE A 202 4.26 20.72 7.56
CA ILE A 202 3.11 19.96 7.09
C ILE A 202 2.98 18.68 7.90
N VAL A 203 1.75 18.31 8.23
CA VAL A 203 1.38 17.04 8.87
C VAL A 203 0.35 16.34 7.98
N GLU A 204 0.54 15.05 7.79
CA GLU A 204 -0.31 14.22 6.94
C GLU A 204 -1.10 13.22 7.79
N THR A 205 -2.36 13.00 7.43
CA THR A 205 -3.19 11.95 8.02
C THR A 205 -3.96 11.21 6.93
N ALA A 206 -4.22 9.92 7.13
CA ALA A 206 -4.91 9.07 6.15
C ALA A 206 -6.10 8.33 6.79
N PRO A 207 -7.23 9.01 7.09
CA PRO A 207 -8.39 8.37 7.70
C PRO A 207 -8.93 7.19 6.89
N ALA A 208 -8.86 7.26 5.56
CA ALA A 208 -9.27 6.16 4.67
C ALA A 208 -8.39 4.90 4.88
N ALA A 209 -7.07 5.08 4.96
CA ALA A 209 -6.13 4.00 5.25
C ALA A 209 -6.39 3.38 6.63
N ALA A 210 -6.60 4.21 7.65
CA ALA A 210 -6.93 3.76 9.00
C ALA A 210 -8.25 2.98 9.05
N ALA A 211 -9.28 3.41 8.32
CA ALA A 211 -10.57 2.72 8.25
C ALA A 211 -10.44 1.34 7.59
N ILE A 212 -9.72 1.23 6.47
CA ILE A 212 -9.50 -0.06 5.80
C ILE A 212 -8.68 -1.01 6.69
N MET A 213 -7.64 -0.48 7.35
CA MET A 213 -6.87 -1.26 8.31
C MET A 213 -7.73 -1.75 9.49
N GLN A 214 -8.64 -0.91 10.01
CA GLN A 214 -9.61 -1.32 11.04
C GLN A 214 -10.54 -2.43 10.54
N SER A 215 -11.11 -2.33 9.33
CA SER A 215 -11.95 -3.40 8.77
C SER A 215 -11.19 -4.72 8.64
N CYS A 216 -9.95 -4.67 8.12
CA CYS A 216 -9.08 -5.84 8.02
C CYS A 216 -8.80 -6.44 9.41
N ALA A 217 -8.32 -5.63 10.35
CA ALA A 217 -7.95 -6.07 11.69
C ALA A 217 -9.15 -6.60 12.49
N PHE A 218 -10.33 -5.98 12.36
CA PHE A 218 -11.56 -6.43 13.01
C PHE A 218 -11.98 -7.82 12.50
N ARG A 219 -11.89 -8.04 11.18
CA ARG A 219 -12.12 -9.35 10.58
C ARG A 219 -11.14 -10.39 11.14
N LEU A 220 -9.84 -10.09 11.13
CA LEU A 220 -8.81 -11.00 11.64
C LEU A 220 -9.06 -11.34 13.11
N ALA A 221 -9.34 -10.36 13.96
CA ALA A 221 -9.59 -10.57 15.38
C ALA A 221 -10.78 -11.51 15.64
N ARG A 222 -11.79 -11.50 14.77
CA ARG A 222 -13.00 -12.35 14.88
C ARG A 222 -12.84 -13.74 14.28
N ARG A 223 -12.11 -13.87 13.16
CA ARG A 223 -12.05 -15.12 12.37
C ARG A 223 -10.73 -15.86 12.42
N GLY A 224 -9.70 -15.24 12.97
CA GLY A 224 -8.33 -15.70 12.80
C GLY A 224 -7.74 -15.21 11.49
N GLY A 225 -6.42 -15.24 11.43
CA GLY A 225 -5.67 -14.90 10.23
C GLY A 225 -4.53 -13.92 10.49
N ALA A 226 -3.97 -13.43 9.40
CA ALA A 226 -2.95 -12.41 9.42
C ALA A 226 -3.10 -11.47 8.23
N MET A 227 -2.46 -10.31 8.33
CA MET A 227 -2.26 -9.35 7.27
C MET A 227 -0.79 -8.99 7.18
N LEU A 228 -0.31 -8.78 5.96
CA LEU A 228 0.99 -8.21 5.65
C LEU A 228 0.79 -6.90 4.88
N ALA A 229 1.24 -5.78 5.45
CA ALA A 229 1.26 -4.47 4.81
C ALA A 229 2.71 -4.11 4.44
N ILE A 230 2.94 -3.80 3.18
CA ILE A 230 4.24 -3.40 2.63
C ILE A 230 4.03 -2.13 1.83
N ASP A 231 4.71 -1.06 2.24
CA ASP A 231 4.57 0.21 1.56
C ASP A 231 5.76 1.12 1.86
N TYR A 232 5.98 2.13 1.02
CA TYR A 232 6.96 3.15 1.36
C TYR A 232 6.40 4.09 2.42
N GLY A 233 7.21 4.37 3.44
CA GLY A 233 6.65 5.01 4.62
C GLY A 233 7.62 5.23 5.76
N TYR A 234 7.05 5.70 6.85
CA TYR A 234 7.73 6.07 8.08
C TYR A 234 6.95 5.60 9.31
N VAL A 235 7.56 5.76 10.49
CA VAL A 235 6.89 5.51 11.78
C VAL A 235 6.69 6.86 12.46
N GLY A 236 5.44 7.33 12.52
CA GLY A 236 5.09 8.66 13.01
C GLY A 236 5.14 8.83 14.54
N PRO A 237 4.66 9.99 15.04
CA PRO A 237 4.20 11.13 14.27
C PRO A 237 5.38 11.93 13.68
N ALA A 238 5.24 12.44 12.47
CA ALA A 238 6.29 13.20 11.78
C ALA A 238 5.72 14.45 11.08
N VAL A 239 6.59 15.42 10.80
CA VAL A 239 6.31 16.52 9.87
C VAL A 239 6.94 16.21 8.52
N GLY A 240 6.26 16.53 7.43
CA GLY A 240 6.74 16.29 6.07
C GLY A 240 5.63 16.50 5.04
N ASP A 241 6.03 16.95 3.85
CA ASP A 241 5.18 16.91 2.65
C ASP A 241 5.61 15.67 1.85
N THR A 242 4.79 14.63 1.86
CA THR A 242 5.11 13.37 1.18
C THR A 242 4.19 13.08 0.01
N LEU A 243 3.20 13.94 -0.25
CA LEU A 243 2.42 13.92 -1.48
C LEU A 243 3.37 14.08 -2.67
N GLN A 244 3.45 13.03 -3.47
CA GLN A 244 4.28 12.95 -4.66
C GLN A 244 3.42 12.62 -5.86
N ALA A 245 3.93 13.00 -7.02
CA ALA A 245 3.40 12.55 -8.28
C ALA A 245 4.53 12.02 -9.15
N VAL A 246 4.26 10.96 -9.88
CA VAL A 246 5.23 10.36 -10.79
C VAL A 246 4.59 10.25 -12.18
N LYS A 247 5.37 10.64 -13.18
CA LYS A 247 5.01 10.52 -14.60
C LYS A 247 6.24 10.08 -15.38
N ALA A 248 6.16 8.94 -16.06
CA ALA A 248 7.27 8.36 -16.83
C ALA A 248 8.59 8.29 -16.01
N HIS A 249 8.51 7.72 -14.81
CA HIS A 249 9.63 7.53 -13.87
C HIS A 249 10.35 8.82 -13.41
N ARG A 250 9.66 9.96 -13.42
CA ARG A 250 10.17 11.24 -12.90
C ARG A 250 9.16 11.88 -11.98
N PHE A 251 9.66 12.58 -10.95
CA PHE A 251 8.83 13.43 -10.11
C PHE A 251 8.14 14.50 -10.97
N ALA A 252 6.85 14.67 -10.72
CA ALA A 252 6.01 15.68 -11.32
C ALA A 252 5.40 16.56 -10.22
N ASP A 253 4.87 17.71 -10.63
CA ASP A 253 4.07 18.56 -9.74
C ASP A 253 2.71 17.88 -9.49
N PRO A 254 2.34 17.54 -8.24
CA PRO A 254 1.09 16.86 -7.91
C PRO A 254 -0.17 17.58 -8.37
N PHE A 255 -0.10 18.88 -8.66
CA PHE A 255 -1.24 19.69 -9.07
C PHE A 255 -1.30 19.92 -10.60
N THR A 256 -0.44 19.24 -11.37
CA THR A 256 -0.47 19.26 -12.83
C THR A 256 -1.21 18.05 -13.38
N ASP A 257 -1.89 18.19 -14.53
CA ASP A 257 -2.60 17.12 -15.25
C ASP A 257 -3.38 16.15 -14.32
N PRO A 258 -4.32 16.62 -13.48
CA PRO A 258 -4.96 15.78 -12.48
C PRO A 258 -5.71 14.61 -13.11
N GLY A 259 -5.48 13.40 -12.60
CA GLY A 259 -6.00 12.15 -13.15
C GLY A 259 -5.18 11.54 -14.29
N GLU A 260 -4.18 12.26 -14.78
CA GLU A 260 -3.27 11.79 -15.82
C GLU A 260 -1.90 11.38 -15.26
N ILE A 261 -1.67 11.65 -13.97
CA ILE A 261 -0.48 11.28 -13.21
C ILE A 261 -0.94 10.55 -11.95
N ASP A 262 -0.14 9.58 -11.52
CA ASP A 262 -0.39 8.90 -10.25
C ASP A 262 0.03 9.81 -9.11
N LEU A 263 -0.81 9.86 -8.08
CA LEU A 263 -0.54 10.57 -6.84
C LEU A 263 -0.36 9.57 -5.73
N THR A 264 0.68 9.77 -4.92
CA THR A 264 1.06 8.78 -3.93
C THR A 264 1.68 9.49 -2.72
N ALA A 265 1.54 8.94 -1.52
CA ALA A 265 2.06 9.53 -0.28
C ALA A 265 2.68 8.50 0.65
N HIS A 266 3.66 8.91 1.45
CA HIS A 266 4.32 8.01 2.40
C HIS A 266 3.33 7.57 3.49
N VAL A 267 3.34 6.26 3.78
CA VAL A 267 2.45 5.66 4.77
C VAL A 267 2.98 5.86 6.19
N ASP A 268 2.13 6.34 7.10
CA ASP A 268 2.40 6.33 8.54
C ASP A 268 2.04 4.97 9.15
N PHE A 269 3.04 4.12 9.32
CA PHE A 269 2.87 2.79 9.90
C PHE A 269 2.47 2.82 11.37
N LYS A 270 2.71 3.92 12.10
CA LYS A 270 2.20 4.07 13.47
C LYS A 270 0.69 4.23 13.45
N ALA A 271 0.15 5.07 12.57
CA ALA A 271 -1.29 5.25 12.45
C ALA A 271 -2.01 3.95 12.03
N LEU A 272 -1.41 3.18 11.11
CA LEU A 272 -1.93 1.85 10.76
C LEU A 272 -1.87 0.87 11.93
N ALA A 273 -0.78 0.85 12.70
CA ALA A 273 -0.65 0.00 13.87
C ALA A 273 -1.71 0.34 14.94
N GLU A 274 -1.92 1.62 15.24
CA GLU A 274 -2.94 2.09 16.19
C GLU A 274 -4.35 1.72 15.71
N ALA A 275 -4.63 1.89 14.42
CA ALA A 275 -5.89 1.47 13.81
C ALA A 275 -6.13 -0.03 13.98
N ALA A 276 -5.14 -0.88 13.69
CA ALA A 276 -5.25 -2.33 13.85
C ALA A 276 -5.41 -2.75 15.32
N GLN A 277 -4.65 -2.14 16.23
CA GLN A 277 -4.73 -2.40 17.67
C GLN A 277 -6.10 -2.02 18.24
N SER A 278 -6.67 -0.89 17.82
CA SER A 278 -7.99 -0.44 18.25
C SER A 278 -9.11 -1.41 17.85
N ALA A 279 -8.90 -2.18 16.77
CA ALA A 279 -9.80 -3.23 16.29
C ALA A 279 -9.55 -4.60 16.96
N GLY A 280 -8.62 -4.70 17.91
CA GLY A 280 -8.35 -5.90 18.70
C GLY A 280 -7.34 -6.87 18.09
N ALA A 281 -6.60 -6.48 17.05
CA ALA A 281 -5.53 -7.29 16.49
C ALA A 281 -4.18 -7.07 17.19
N THR A 282 -3.27 -8.02 17.04
CA THR A 282 -1.86 -7.90 17.46
C THR A 282 -1.03 -7.37 16.30
N VAL A 283 -0.09 -6.46 16.55
CA VAL A 283 0.75 -5.84 15.51
C VAL A 283 2.21 -6.13 15.80
N SER A 284 2.98 -6.46 14.77
CA SER A 284 4.43 -6.66 14.85
C SER A 284 5.18 -5.34 15.07
N ALA A 285 6.48 -5.41 15.35
CA ALA A 285 7.35 -4.27 15.07
C ALA A 285 7.33 -3.95 13.56
N VAL A 286 7.56 -2.69 13.21
CA VAL A 286 7.79 -2.28 11.82
C VAL A 286 9.23 -2.61 11.45
N ALA A 287 9.41 -3.30 10.33
CA ALA A 287 10.72 -3.63 9.76
C ALA A 287 10.94 -2.85 8.45
N THR A 288 12.18 -2.72 8.02
CA THR A 288 12.50 -2.31 6.65
C THR A 288 12.30 -3.51 5.71
N GLN A 289 11.98 -3.24 4.44
CA GLN A 289 11.78 -4.32 3.45
C GLN A 289 13.04 -5.16 3.25
N GLY A 290 14.21 -4.51 3.20
CA GLY A 290 15.49 -5.19 3.01
C GLY A 290 15.77 -6.20 4.11
N ASP A 291 15.72 -5.75 5.37
CA ASP A 291 15.96 -6.62 6.52
C ASP A 291 14.93 -7.75 6.58
N TRP A 292 13.66 -7.45 6.32
CA TRP A 292 12.59 -8.45 6.36
C TRP A 292 12.80 -9.54 5.30
N LEU A 293 13.07 -9.16 4.04
CA LEU A 293 13.33 -10.11 2.96
C LEU A 293 14.60 -10.95 3.21
N GLN A 294 15.66 -10.34 3.76
CA GLN A 294 16.87 -11.06 4.12
C GLN A 294 16.62 -12.09 5.22
N ARG A 295 15.88 -11.72 6.28
CA ARG A 295 15.49 -12.65 7.35
C ARG A 295 14.62 -13.81 6.84
N LEU A 296 13.84 -13.62 5.78
CA LEU A 296 13.07 -14.68 5.13
C LEU A 296 13.90 -15.58 4.21
N GLY A 297 15.15 -15.21 3.92
CA GLY A 297 16.07 -16.03 3.13
C GLY A 297 16.05 -15.71 1.63
N ILE A 298 15.79 -14.46 1.23
CA ILE A 298 15.85 -14.05 -0.19
C ILE A 298 17.21 -14.36 -0.84
N ASP A 299 18.31 -14.29 -0.08
CA ASP A 299 19.67 -14.57 -0.58
C ASP A 299 19.86 -16.05 -0.92
N ALA A 300 19.29 -16.95 -0.13
CA ALA A 300 19.28 -18.37 -0.44
C ALA A 300 18.43 -18.66 -1.69
N ARG A 301 17.34 -17.90 -1.87
CA ARG A 301 16.50 -18.03 -3.07
C ARG A 301 17.23 -17.54 -4.32
N LEU A 302 17.90 -16.40 -4.25
CA LEU A 302 18.76 -15.87 -5.30
C LEU A 302 19.80 -16.91 -5.72
N GLN A 303 20.52 -17.49 -4.76
CA GLN A 303 21.53 -18.53 -5.04
C GLN A 303 20.93 -19.73 -5.79
N SER A 304 19.74 -20.17 -5.39
CA SER A 304 19.03 -21.27 -6.04
C SER A 304 18.65 -20.93 -7.49
N LEU A 305 18.14 -19.72 -7.74
CA LEU A 305 17.77 -19.27 -9.08
C LEU A 305 19.00 -19.06 -9.97
N ALA A 306 20.06 -18.45 -9.45
CA ALA A 306 21.31 -18.25 -10.17
C ALA A 306 21.99 -19.59 -10.53
N THR A 307 21.88 -20.60 -9.67
CA THR A 307 22.39 -21.96 -9.96
C THR A 307 21.57 -22.63 -11.08
N ALA A 308 20.24 -22.46 -11.06
CA ALA A 308 19.35 -23.03 -12.06
C ALA A 308 19.44 -22.32 -13.43
N ALA A 309 19.75 -21.02 -13.44
CA ALA A 309 19.89 -20.20 -14.64
C ALA A 309 21.17 -19.34 -14.58
N PRO A 310 22.37 -19.93 -14.74
CA PRO A 310 23.64 -19.21 -14.59
C PRO A 310 23.80 -18.01 -15.52
N THR A 311 23.21 -18.06 -16.72
CA THR A 311 23.24 -16.95 -17.69
C THR A 311 22.46 -15.71 -17.24
N ARG A 312 21.54 -15.86 -16.26
CA ARG A 312 20.74 -14.77 -15.69
C ARG A 312 21.22 -14.34 -14.30
N ALA A 313 22.31 -14.89 -13.79
CA ALA A 313 22.76 -14.65 -12.41
C ALA A 313 22.96 -13.16 -12.09
N ALA A 314 23.56 -12.39 -13.00
CA ALA A 314 23.76 -10.95 -12.82
C ALA A 314 22.44 -10.14 -12.84
N GLU A 315 21.49 -10.52 -13.70
CA GLU A 315 20.15 -9.93 -13.75
C GLU A 315 19.42 -10.18 -12.41
N LEU A 316 19.42 -11.43 -11.94
CA LEU A 316 18.78 -11.83 -10.69
C LEU A 316 19.43 -11.13 -9.47
N GLN A 317 20.75 -10.97 -9.47
CA GLN A 317 21.46 -10.21 -8.44
C GLN A 317 20.98 -8.75 -8.41
N GLY A 318 20.93 -8.08 -9.56
CA GLY A 318 20.45 -6.70 -9.64
C GLY A 318 18.98 -6.54 -9.21
N GLN A 319 18.12 -7.51 -9.52
CA GLN A 319 16.74 -7.56 -9.05
C GLN A 319 16.65 -7.68 -7.52
N ARG A 320 17.41 -8.61 -6.92
CA ARG A 320 17.49 -8.75 -5.46
C ARG A 320 17.99 -7.46 -4.82
N ASP A 321 19.07 -6.89 -5.34
CA ASP A 321 19.68 -5.70 -4.75
C ASP A 321 18.71 -4.51 -4.78
N ARG A 322 17.93 -4.36 -5.86
CA ARG A 322 16.89 -3.31 -5.90
C ARG A 322 15.82 -3.48 -4.82
N LEU A 323 15.48 -4.72 -4.45
CA LEU A 323 14.49 -5.01 -3.41
C LEU A 323 15.01 -4.78 -1.98
N VAL A 324 16.31 -4.95 -1.73
CA VAL A 324 16.83 -5.01 -0.35
C VAL A 324 17.92 -4.00 -0.01
N ALA A 325 18.58 -3.38 -1.00
CA ALA A 325 19.61 -2.39 -0.73
C ALA A 325 18.99 -1.11 -0.16
N ALA A 326 19.67 -0.50 0.82
CA ALA A 326 19.18 0.68 1.54
C ALA A 326 19.03 1.92 0.65
N ASP A 327 19.84 2.05 -0.39
CA ASP A 327 19.77 3.11 -1.40
C ASP A 327 18.74 2.84 -2.52
N ALA A 328 18.02 1.72 -2.43
CA ALA A 328 16.91 1.34 -3.29
C ALA A 328 15.62 1.17 -2.45
N MET A 329 14.89 0.06 -2.61
CA MET A 329 13.65 -0.17 -1.87
C MET A 329 13.88 -0.61 -0.42
N GLY A 330 15.09 -1.08 -0.10
CA GLY A 330 15.37 -1.80 1.14
C GLY A 330 15.05 -1.02 2.42
N ASP A 331 15.48 0.25 2.49
CA ASP A 331 15.22 1.11 3.65
C ASP A 331 13.93 1.93 3.49
N LEU A 332 13.65 2.41 2.27
CA LEU A 332 12.47 3.25 2.00
C LEU A 332 11.16 2.51 2.30
N PHE A 333 11.04 1.26 1.88
CA PHE A 333 9.87 0.43 2.13
C PHE A 333 9.89 -0.14 3.54
N LYS A 334 8.71 -0.14 4.16
CA LYS A 334 8.46 -0.70 5.48
C LYS A 334 7.49 -1.86 5.38
N VAL A 335 7.61 -2.78 6.33
CA VAL A 335 6.81 -3.98 6.43
C VAL A 335 6.21 -4.06 7.82
N MET A 336 4.92 -4.36 7.90
CA MET A 336 4.20 -4.58 9.14
C MET A 336 3.27 -5.78 9.00
N ALA A 337 3.28 -6.66 9.99
CA ALA A 337 2.30 -7.72 10.10
C ALA A 337 1.27 -7.43 11.18
N VAL A 338 0.02 -7.78 10.90
CA VAL A 338 -1.11 -7.74 11.82
C VAL A 338 -1.66 -9.14 11.95
N THR A 339 -1.90 -9.64 13.16
CA THR A 339 -2.41 -10.99 13.38
C THR A 339 -3.61 -10.98 14.30
N ALA A 340 -4.49 -11.97 14.12
CA ALA A 340 -5.52 -12.24 15.09
C ALA A 340 -4.92 -12.57 16.48
N PRO A 341 -5.63 -12.28 17.59
CA PRO A 341 -5.21 -12.72 18.91
C PRO A 341 -4.96 -14.24 18.97
N GLY A 342 -3.84 -14.64 19.57
CA GLY A 342 -3.47 -16.05 19.71
C GLY A 342 -2.89 -16.71 18.46
N TRP A 343 -2.74 -15.99 17.35
CA TRP A 343 -1.98 -16.48 16.20
C TRP A 343 -0.46 -16.48 16.46
N PRO A 344 0.31 -17.33 15.77
CA PRO A 344 1.75 -17.37 15.93
C PRO A 344 2.40 -16.04 15.55
N THR A 345 3.51 -15.70 16.22
CA THR A 345 4.32 -14.53 15.83
C THR A 345 4.80 -14.67 14.38
N PRO A 346 4.57 -13.67 13.51
CA PRO A 346 5.05 -13.72 12.14
C PRO A 346 6.57 -13.71 12.03
N ALA A 347 7.12 -14.46 11.07
CA ALA A 347 8.55 -14.48 10.81
C ALA A 347 9.04 -13.16 10.20
N GLY A 348 10.32 -12.83 10.42
CA GLY A 348 10.99 -11.64 9.83
C GLY A 348 10.89 -10.36 10.66
N PHE A 349 10.11 -10.34 11.75
CA PHE A 349 9.87 -9.13 12.58
C PHE A 349 10.59 -9.13 13.94
N THR A 350 11.33 -10.19 14.26
CA THR A 350 12.12 -10.30 15.49
C THR A 350 13.48 -10.93 15.16
N GLY A 351 14.55 -10.48 15.84
CA GLY A 351 15.93 -10.96 15.66
C GLY A 351 16.82 -10.02 14.86
N ASP A 352 18.14 -10.14 15.07
CA ASP A 352 19.16 -9.47 14.25
C ASP A 352 19.13 -10.02 12.82
N ALA A 353 19.48 -9.20 11.82
CA ALA A 353 19.71 -9.71 10.47
C ALA A 353 20.88 -10.70 10.53
N ALA A 354 20.65 -11.93 10.04
CA ALA A 354 21.67 -12.97 9.98
C ALA A 354 22.80 -12.59 9.00
#